data_AF-A0A7K4XNL3-F1
#
_entry.id   AF-A0A7K4XNL3-F1
#
_cell.length_a   1.000
_cell.length_b   1.000
_cell.length_c   1.000
_cell.angle_alpha   90.00
_cell.angle_beta   90.00
_cell.angle_gamma   90.00
#
_symmetry.space_group_name_H-M   'P 1'
#
loop_
_entity.id
_entity.type
_entity.pdbx_description
1 polymer ?
#
loop_
_entity_poly.entity_id
_entity_poly.type
_entity_poly.pdbx_seq_one_letter_code
_entity_poly.pdbx_strand_id
1 'polypeptide(L)'
;VYQSKMDFFCKLGYGKKDICKVLENLGQEALEDDVLKELIRMGSKPQALENQAQPSQLKLVARGSCSTTPGLKWLEEDESDSSDSLRPIVIDGSNVAMSHGNKEVFSCWGIQLAVDWFRERGHTYIKVFVPLWRKEPPRQDSPIADQHILEELEKQSVLVYTPSRKVKGKRVVCYDDRYIVKVAYERDGVIVSNDHYRDLQNENPEWKWFIEQRLLMYSFVSNRFMPPDDPLGRHGPTLSNFLSKKPVLPEKKWQPCPYGKKCTYGSKCKFYHPERQHEAQLSVADELRAKTKDLLALGKGERCHYAA
;
A
#
# COMPACT_ATOMS: atom_id res chain seq x y z
N VAL A 1 -43.51 16.11 2.85
CA VAL A 1 -42.24 16.55 2.20
C VAL A 1 -41.37 17.39 3.14
N TYR A 2 -41.93 18.43 3.78
CA TYR A 2 -41.19 19.32 4.71
C TYR A 2 -40.39 18.58 5.79
N GLN A 3 -41.06 17.70 6.53
CA GLN A 3 -40.44 16.94 7.63
C GLN A 3 -39.31 16.01 7.14
N SER A 4 -39.49 15.40 5.96
CA SER A 4 -38.50 14.51 5.35
C SER A 4 -37.23 15.26 4.94
N LYS A 5 -37.37 16.49 4.40
CA LYS A 5 -36.24 17.35 4.04
C LYS A 5 -35.53 17.87 5.29
N MET A 6 -36.26 18.25 6.32
CA MET A 6 -35.68 18.63 7.62
C MET A 6 -34.82 17.51 8.20
N ASP A 7 -35.34 16.28 8.26
CA ASP A 7 -34.62 15.15 8.83
C ASP A 7 -33.37 14.78 8.01
N PHE A 8 -33.45 14.92 6.68
CA PHE A 8 -32.31 14.70 5.78
C PHE A 8 -31.15 15.67 6.07
N PHE A 9 -31.39 16.97 6.11
CA PHE A 9 -30.32 17.95 6.38
C PHE A 9 -29.85 17.94 7.84
N CYS A 10 -30.70 17.55 8.79
CA CYS A 10 -30.27 17.30 10.16
C CYS A 10 -29.29 16.12 10.25
N LYS A 11 -29.52 15.04 9.49
CA LYS A 11 -28.58 13.90 9.40
C LYS A 11 -27.25 14.30 8.77
N LEU A 12 -27.25 15.29 7.89
CA LEU A 12 -26.03 15.86 7.30
C LEU A 12 -25.29 16.82 8.25
N GLY A 13 -25.82 17.07 9.45
CA GLY A 13 -25.20 17.88 10.50
C GLY A 13 -25.63 19.35 10.51
N TYR A 14 -26.54 19.78 9.64
CA TYR A 14 -27.00 21.18 9.64
C TYR A 14 -27.97 21.46 10.80
N GLY A 15 -27.88 22.67 11.35
CA GLY A 15 -28.73 23.10 12.46
C GLY A 15 -30.20 23.24 12.05
N LYS A 16 -31.12 22.72 12.88
CA LYS A 16 -32.57 22.79 12.63
C LYS A 16 -33.07 24.21 12.32
N LYS A 17 -32.52 25.23 12.97
CA LYS A 17 -32.90 26.64 12.79
C LYS A 17 -32.52 27.17 11.41
N ASP A 18 -31.35 26.80 10.92
CA ASP A 18 -30.87 27.24 9.60
C ASP A 18 -31.65 26.54 8.48
N ILE A 19 -31.93 25.25 8.67
CA ILE A 19 -32.75 24.47 7.73
C ILE A 19 -34.17 25.02 7.64
N CYS A 20 -34.83 25.34 8.77
CA CYS A 20 -36.17 25.96 8.77
C CYS A 20 -36.16 27.29 8.01
N LYS A 21 -35.18 28.15 8.28
CA LYS A 21 -35.08 29.47 7.62
C LYS A 21 -34.88 29.36 6.11
N VAL A 22 -34.10 28.39 5.66
CA VAL A 22 -33.89 28.13 4.22
C VAL A 22 -35.16 27.58 3.56
N LEU A 23 -35.86 26.66 4.22
CA LEU A 23 -37.09 26.07 3.69
C LEU A 23 -38.25 27.08 3.67
N GLU A 24 -38.32 28.00 4.63
CA GLU A 24 -39.28 29.12 4.64
C GLU A 24 -39.00 30.11 3.49
N ASN A 25 -37.73 30.34 3.15
CA ASN A 25 -37.34 31.26 2.08
C ASN A 25 -37.50 30.67 0.66
N LEU A 26 -37.21 29.38 0.49
CA LEU A 26 -37.26 28.72 -0.84
C LEU A 26 -38.63 28.08 -1.13
N GLY A 27 -39.47 27.89 -0.12
CA GLY A 27 -40.79 27.28 -0.25
C GLY A 27 -40.77 25.75 -0.31
N GLN A 28 -41.96 25.15 -0.19
CA GLN A 28 -42.14 23.70 0.02
C GLN A 28 -41.64 22.82 -1.15
N GLU A 29 -41.57 23.40 -2.36
CA GLU A 29 -41.20 22.77 -3.63
C GLU A 29 -39.70 22.81 -3.94
N ALA A 30 -38.88 23.46 -3.11
CA ALA A 30 -37.44 23.62 -3.37
C ALA A 30 -36.71 22.26 -3.42
N LEU A 31 -35.86 22.04 -4.43
CA LEU A 31 -35.06 20.81 -4.54
C LEU A 31 -33.98 20.75 -3.46
N GLU A 32 -33.54 19.53 -3.11
CA GLU A 32 -32.51 19.31 -2.07
C GLU A 32 -31.20 20.03 -2.40
N ASP A 33 -30.82 20.07 -3.68
CA ASP A 33 -29.63 20.78 -4.16
C ASP A 33 -29.72 22.30 -3.95
N ASP A 34 -30.91 22.88 -4.06
CA ASP A 34 -31.13 24.31 -3.89
C ASP A 34 -31.12 24.69 -2.41
N VAL A 35 -31.69 23.83 -1.55
CA VAL A 35 -31.60 23.97 -0.09
C VAL A 35 -30.15 23.87 0.38
N LEU A 36 -29.37 22.93 -0.17
CA LEU A 36 -27.96 22.76 0.18
C LEU A 36 -27.10 23.95 -0.28
N LYS A 37 -27.30 24.44 -1.51
CA LYS A 37 -26.62 25.65 -2.01
C LYS A 37 -26.90 26.86 -1.12
N GLU A 38 -28.14 27.01 -0.66
CA GLU A 38 -28.53 28.12 0.20
C GLU A 38 -27.92 28.02 1.60
N LEU A 39 -27.90 26.81 2.19
CA LEU A 39 -27.23 26.57 3.47
C LEU A 39 -25.73 26.89 3.40
N ILE A 40 -25.07 26.53 2.30
CA ILE A 40 -23.65 26.88 2.05
C ILE A 40 -23.49 28.39 1.87
N ARG A 41 -24.38 29.05 1.11
CA ARG A 41 -24.38 30.50 0.91
C ARG A 41 -24.54 31.27 2.21
N MET A 42 -25.38 30.78 3.11
CA MET A 42 -25.60 31.34 4.45
C MET A 42 -24.45 31.06 5.43
N GLY A 43 -23.42 30.32 5.00
CA GLY A 43 -22.27 29.97 5.84
C GLY A 43 -22.59 28.97 6.95
N SER A 44 -23.72 28.25 6.85
CA SER A 44 -24.08 27.20 7.80
C SER A 44 -23.11 26.03 7.62
N LYS A 45 -22.38 25.67 8.66
CA LYS A 45 -21.51 24.49 8.65
C LYS A 45 -22.22 23.33 9.33
N PRO A 46 -22.17 22.11 8.77
CA PRO A 46 -22.66 20.95 9.48
C PRO A 46 -21.84 20.75 10.76
N GLN A 47 -22.50 20.78 11.91
CA GLN A 47 -21.89 20.49 13.19
C GLN A 47 -21.65 18.98 13.27
N ALA A 48 -20.37 18.59 13.27
CA ALA A 48 -19.99 17.24 13.67
C ALA A 48 -20.38 17.04 15.14
N LEU A 49 -20.91 15.86 15.45
CA LEU A 49 -21.35 15.48 16.79
C LEU A 49 -20.09 15.24 17.66
N GLU A 50 -19.49 16.31 18.16
CA GLU A 50 -18.38 16.27 19.12
C GLU A 50 -18.91 16.26 20.55
N ASN A 51 -18.91 15.09 21.18
CA ASN A 51 -18.91 14.99 22.63
C ASN A 51 -17.54 15.40 23.17
N GLN A 52 -17.52 16.49 23.95
CA GLN A 52 -16.51 16.93 24.92
C GLN A 52 -15.04 17.03 24.48
N ALA A 53 -14.61 18.24 24.09
CA ALA A 53 -13.44 18.97 24.64
C ALA A 53 -13.33 20.38 24.03
N GLN A 54 -13.12 21.40 24.86
CA GLN A 54 -12.91 22.82 24.50
C GLN A 54 -11.37 23.11 24.36
N PRO A 55 -10.93 24.22 23.73
CA PRO A 55 -10.41 24.20 22.37
C PRO A 55 -8.92 24.61 22.28
N SER A 56 -8.17 24.02 21.35
CA SER A 56 -6.88 24.56 20.90
C SER A 56 -6.93 24.83 19.40
N GLN A 57 -6.77 26.11 19.03
CA GLN A 57 -6.84 26.63 17.67
C GLN A 57 -5.92 25.86 16.70
N LEU A 58 -6.51 25.12 15.75
CA LEU A 58 -5.77 24.54 14.63
C LEU A 58 -5.82 25.47 13.42
N LYS A 59 -4.66 26.06 13.12
CA LYS A 59 -4.39 26.87 11.92
C LYS A 59 -4.09 25.91 10.77
N LEU A 60 -4.91 25.93 9.70
CA LEU A 60 -4.60 25.21 8.46
C LEU A 60 -3.36 25.83 7.81
N VAL A 61 -2.36 25.00 7.47
CA VAL A 61 -1.20 25.40 6.66
C VAL A 61 -1.24 24.65 5.33
N ALA A 62 -0.96 25.37 4.24
CA ALA A 62 -0.88 24.83 2.89
C ALA A 62 0.35 23.91 2.74
N ARG A 63 0.17 22.80 1.99
CA ARG A 63 1.25 21.87 1.63
C ARG A 63 2.24 22.55 0.67
N GLY A 64 3.46 22.78 1.14
CA GLY A 64 4.62 23.02 0.28
C GLY A 64 5.66 23.98 0.87
N SER A 65 6.88 23.49 0.98
CA SER A 65 8.14 24.23 1.17
C SER A 65 8.46 24.82 2.56
N CYS A 66 9.59 24.36 3.13
CA CYS A 66 10.85 25.13 3.31
C CYS A 66 11.53 24.98 4.69
N SER A 67 12.85 24.76 4.63
CA SER A 67 13.93 25.38 5.43
C SER A 67 13.86 25.46 6.97
N THR A 68 14.69 24.60 7.59
CA THR A 68 15.72 24.86 8.62
C THR A 68 15.49 25.79 9.85
N THR A 69 15.64 25.16 11.03
CA THR A 69 16.35 25.56 12.30
C THR A 69 15.59 26.24 13.45
N PRO A 70 16.06 26.12 14.73
CA PRO A 70 16.93 25.11 15.36
C PRO A 70 16.40 24.55 16.72
N GLY A 71 16.80 23.32 17.05
CA GLY A 71 17.09 22.96 18.45
C GLY A 71 16.13 22.00 19.17
N LEU A 72 16.30 20.69 18.92
CA LEU A 72 16.49 19.67 19.97
C LEU A 72 17.12 18.45 19.29
N LYS A 73 18.20 17.97 19.89
CA LYS A 73 19.28 17.20 19.26
C LYS A 73 18.79 15.91 18.60
N TRP A 74 19.03 15.84 17.30
CA TRP A 74 19.14 14.61 16.54
C TRP A 74 20.37 13.85 17.04
N LEU A 75 20.17 12.64 17.54
CA LEU A 75 21.16 11.59 17.33
C LEU A 75 20.81 11.02 15.96
N GLU A 76 21.55 11.49 14.97
CA GLU A 76 21.70 10.82 13.69
C GLU A 76 22.28 9.44 13.97
N GLU A 77 21.41 8.43 14.00
CA GLU A 77 21.78 7.11 13.53
C GLU A 77 21.33 7.03 12.07
N ASP A 78 22.13 7.70 11.24
CA ASP A 78 22.20 7.47 9.81
C ASP A 78 22.80 6.07 9.62
N GLU A 79 21.95 5.03 9.76
CA GLU A 79 22.15 3.62 9.36
C GLU A 79 20.87 2.82 9.74
N SER A 80 19.67 3.32 9.42
CA SER A 80 18.43 2.58 9.66
C SER A 80 18.14 1.60 8.53
N ASP A 81 18.90 0.51 8.52
CA ASP A 81 18.51 -0.85 8.17
C ASP A 81 17.52 -0.98 6.99
N SER A 82 18.07 -1.19 5.78
CA SER A 82 17.29 -1.54 4.58
C SER A 82 16.31 -2.71 4.77
N SER A 83 16.50 -3.53 5.81
CA SER A 83 15.62 -4.65 6.15
C SER A 83 14.25 -4.24 6.72
N ASP A 84 14.10 -3.06 7.32
CA ASP A 84 12.81 -2.65 7.91
C ASP A 84 11.78 -2.22 6.85
N SER A 85 12.23 -1.99 5.61
CA SER A 85 11.37 -1.67 4.48
C SER A 85 10.67 -2.89 3.87
N LEU A 86 11.17 -4.11 4.11
CA LEU A 86 10.65 -5.34 3.50
C LEU A 86 9.54 -5.98 4.33
N ARG A 87 8.58 -6.61 3.65
CA ARG A 87 7.51 -7.35 4.32
C ARG A 87 8.03 -8.67 4.91
N PRO A 88 7.50 -9.07 6.08
CA PRO A 88 7.65 -10.42 6.60
C PRO A 88 7.23 -11.48 5.58
N ILE A 89 8.00 -12.54 5.43
CA ILE A 89 7.69 -13.66 4.54
C ILE A 89 7.24 -14.87 5.35
N VAL A 90 6.06 -15.40 5.03
CA VAL A 90 5.53 -16.63 5.63
C VAL A 90 5.33 -17.65 4.52
N ILE A 91 6.05 -18.77 4.61
CA ILE A 91 6.11 -19.80 3.59
C ILE A 91 5.32 -21.03 4.04
N ASP A 92 4.46 -21.50 3.17
CA ASP A 92 3.83 -22.81 3.28
C ASP A 92 4.84 -23.90 2.87
N GLY A 93 5.55 -24.44 3.86
CA GLY A 93 6.61 -25.41 3.62
C GLY A 93 6.10 -26.71 3.00
N SER A 94 4.88 -27.12 3.35
CA SER A 94 4.25 -28.31 2.77
C SER A 94 3.96 -28.12 1.28
N ASN A 95 3.38 -26.99 0.91
CA ASN A 95 3.09 -26.66 -0.48
C ASN A 95 4.38 -26.58 -1.32
N VAL A 96 5.40 -25.88 -0.81
CA VAL A 96 6.72 -25.71 -1.48
C VAL A 96 7.42 -27.05 -1.68
N ALA A 97 7.54 -27.86 -0.62
CA ALA A 97 8.23 -29.14 -0.69
C ALA A 97 7.55 -30.13 -1.65
N MET A 98 6.21 -30.18 -1.62
CA MET A 98 5.43 -31.04 -2.52
C MET A 98 5.48 -30.53 -3.96
N SER A 99 5.49 -29.22 -4.19
CA SER A 99 5.61 -28.67 -5.55
C SER A 99 6.98 -28.98 -6.16
N HIS A 100 8.07 -28.87 -5.39
CA HIS A 100 9.42 -29.18 -5.87
C HIS A 100 9.59 -30.69 -6.14
N GLY A 101 9.07 -31.55 -5.26
CA GLY A 101 9.11 -33.00 -5.44
C GLY A 101 8.05 -33.57 -6.36
N ASN A 102 7.55 -32.77 -7.32
CA ASN A 102 6.57 -33.16 -8.35
C ASN A 102 5.29 -33.83 -7.80
N LYS A 103 4.85 -33.41 -6.61
CA LYS A 103 3.69 -33.95 -5.87
C LYS A 103 3.83 -35.41 -5.42
N GLU A 104 4.99 -36.03 -5.61
CA GLU A 104 5.25 -37.43 -5.24
C GLU A 104 6.09 -37.54 -3.97
N VAL A 105 7.09 -36.66 -3.81
CA VAL A 105 8.00 -36.66 -2.67
C VAL A 105 7.93 -35.31 -1.97
N PHE A 106 8.01 -35.32 -0.64
CA PHE A 106 8.24 -34.10 0.12
C PHE A 106 9.72 -33.72 0.04
N SER A 107 10.06 -32.76 -0.82
CA SER A 107 11.45 -32.36 -1.02
C SER A 107 11.82 -31.16 -0.15
N CYS A 108 12.60 -31.40 0.91
CA CYS A 108 13.04 -30.33 1.81
C CYS A 108 14.00 -29.35 1.13
N TRP A 109 14.72 -29.79 0.09
CA TRP A 109 15.56 -28.93 -0.74
C TRP A 109 14.76 -27.79 -1.38
N GLY A 110 13.51 -28.04 -1.80
CA GLY A 110 12.62 -27.01 -2.33
C GLY A 110 12.36 -25.88 -1.32
N ILE A 111 12.25 -26.21 -0.03
CA ILE A 111 12.08 -25.22 1.04
C ILE A 111 13.34 -24.37 1.17
N GLN A 112 14.51 -25.00 1.19
CA GLN A 112 15.80 -24.31 1.27
C GLN A 112 15.96 -23.31 0.11
N LEU A 113 15.67 -23.75 -1.12
CA LEU A 113 15.73 -22.89 -2.31
C LEU A 113 14.81 -21.67 -2.21
N ALA A 114 13.58 -21.86 -1.72
CA ALA A 114 12.65 -20.74 -1.52
C ALA A 114 13.16 -19.78 -0.44
N VAL A 115 13.65 -20.29 0.70
CA VAL A 115 14.21 -19.48 1.78
C VAL A 115 15.41 -18.67 1.30
N ASP A 116 16.35 -19.30 0.59
CA ASP A 116 17.56 -18.65 0.10
C ASP A 116 17.24 -17.55 -0.92
N TRP A 117 16.25 -17.77 -1.78
CA TRP A 117 15.77 -16.75 -2.72
C TRP A 117 15.34 -15.45 -2.03
N PHE A 118 14.65 -15.54 -0.88
CA PHE A 118 14.26 -14.36 -0.10
C PHE A 118 15.44 -13.76 0.68
N ARG A 119 16.34 -14.61 1.22
CA ARG A 119 17.55 -14.14 1.93
C ARG A 119 18.48 -13.35 1.03
N GLU A 120 18.71 -13.83 -0.19
CA GLU A 120 19.54 -13.16 -1.21
C GLU A 120 19.01 -11.77 -1.57
N ARG A 121 17.71 -11.52 -1.32
CA ARG A 121 17.05 -10.23 -1.54
C ARG A 121 17.01 -9.34 -0.28
N GLY A 122 17.64 -9.77 0.80
CA GLY A 122 17.75 -9.01 2.06
C GLY A 122 16.59 -9.21 3.03
N HIS A 123 15.69 -10.19 2.82
CA HIS A 123 14.64 -10.47 3.80
C HIS A 123 15.22 -11.11 5.06
N THR A 124 15.01 -10.46 6.21
CA THR A 124 15.47 -10.94 7.52
C THR A 124 14.41 -11.75 8.26
N TYR A 125 13.14 -11.35 8.14
CA TYR A 125 12.02 -12.09 8.73
C TYR A 125 11.42 -13.07 7.71
N ILE A 126 11.81 -14.34 7.84
CA ILE A 126 11.27 -15.46 7.05
C ILE A 126 10.81 -16.54 8.03
N LYS A 127 9.57 -17.01 7.88
CA LYS A 127 9.01 -18.12 8.67
C LYS A 127 8.43 -19.18 7.75
N VAL A 128 8.89 -20.42 7.90
CA VAL A 128 8.36 -21.58 7.18
C VAL A 128 7.54 -22.42 8.15
N PHE A 129 6.31 -22.76 7.81
CA PHE A 129 5.50 -23.69 8.59
C PHE A 129 5.50 -25.08 7.97
N VAL A 130 5.75 -26.09 8.80
CA VAL A 130 5.71 -27.51 8.42
C VAL A 130 5.09 -28.31 9.57
N PRO A 131 4.24 -29.32 9.32
CA PRO A 131 3.74 -30.20 10.37
C PRO A 131 4.84 -30.92 11.13
N LEU A 132 4.74 -30.95 12.46
CA LEU A 132 5.73 -31.61 13.34
C LEU A 132 5.96 -33.08 12.96
N TRP A 133 4.95 -33.78 12.46
CA TRP A 133 5.09 -35.18 12.06
C TRP A 133 6.07 -35.39 10.90
N ARG A 134 6.42 -34.35 10.14
CA ARG A 134 7.48 -34.41 9.11
C ARG A 134 8.88 -34.58 9.71
N LYS A 135 9.03 -34.42 11.02
CA LYS A 135 10.26 -34.75 11.78
C LYS A 135 10.32 -36.23 12.19
N GLU A 136 9.21 -36.97 12.12
CA GLU A 136 9.22 -38.42 12.36
C GLU A 136 9.98 -39.14 11.23
N PRO A 137 10.53 -40.34 11.45
CA PRO A 137 11.18 -41.11 10.40
C PRO A 137 10.28 -41.30 9.16
N PRO A 138 10.87 -41.26 7.95
CA PRO A 138 10.14 -41.40 6.69
C PRO A 138 9.34 -42.71 6.67
N ARG A 139 8.13 -42.63 6.13
CA ARG A 139 7.30 -43.80 5.87
C ARG A 139 7.19 -44.05 4.37
N GLN A 140 6.92 -45.29 3.98
CA GLN A 140 6.78 -45.65 2.57
C GLN A 140 5.62 -44.91 1.88
N ASP A 141 4.55 -44.62 2.61
CA ASP A 141 3.36 -43.89 2.13
C ASP A 141 3.55 -42.37 2.10
N SER A 142 4.63 -41.85 2.69
CA SER A 142 4.94 -40.42 2.69
C SER A 142 6.45 -40.20 2.57
N PRO A 143 7.01 -40.41 1.37
CA PRO A 143 8.44 -40.23 1.14
C PRO A 143 8.85 -38.77 1.37
N ILE A 144 10.00 -38.59 2.00
CA ILE A 144 10.63 -37.29 2.28
C ILE A 144 12.11 -37.38 1.91
N ALA A 145 12.58 -36.39 1.17
CA ALA A 145 13.98 -36.24 0.78
C ALA A 145 14.62 -35.11 1.58
N ASP A 146 15.91 -35.27 1.91
CA ASP A 146 16.74 -34.25 2.56
C ASP A 146 16.19 -33.74 3.89
N GLN A 147 15.62 -34.64 4.69
CA GLN A 147 14.91 -34.31 5.95
C GLN A 147 15.76 -33.47 6.94
N HIS A 148 17.09 -33.62 6.92
CA HIS A 148 18.03 -32.88 7.77
C HIS A 148 17.90 -31.36 7.63
N ILE A 149 17.51 -30.87 6.45
CA ILE A 149 17.30 -29.44 6.17
C ILE A 149 16.24 -28.83 7.10
N LEU A 150 15.21 -29.61 7.46
CA LEU A 150 14.16 -29.10 8.36
C LEU A 150 14.73 -28.79 9.76
N GLU A 151 15.66 -29.61 10.24
CA GLU A 151 16.34 -29.40 11.53
C GLU A 151 17.30 -28.22 11.49
N GLU A 152 17.99 -28.02 10.36
CA GLU A 152 18.89 -26.90 10.15
C GLU A 152 18.12 -25.57 10.11
N LEU A 153 17.01 -25.52 9.37
CA LEU A 153 16.14 -24.35 9.31
C LEU A 153 15.44 -24.06 10.65
N GLU A 154 15.11 -25.09 11.45
CA GLU A 154 14.60 -24.94 12.82
C GLU A 154 15.67 -24.30 13.72
N LYS A 155 16.92 -24.80 13.69
CA LYS A 155 18.05 -24.24 14.46
C LYS A 155 18.33 -22.77 14.10
N GLN A 156 18.14 -22.40 12.84
CA GLN A 156 18.25 -21.02 12.36
C GLN A 156 17.04 -20.15 12.72
N SER A 157 16.05 -20.69 13.45
CA SER A 157 14.78 -20.01 13.76
C SER A 157 13.99 -19.56 12.53
N VAL A 158 14.16 -20.23 11.38
CA VAL A 158 13.38 -19.96 10.16
C VAL A 158 12.18 -20.89 10.07
N LEU A 159 12.37 -22.17 10.33
CA LEU A 159 11.28 -23.14 10.31
C LEU A 159 10.60 -23.25 11.68
N VAL A 160 9.27 -23.33 11.67
CA VAL A 160 8.44 -23.55 12.85
C VAL A 160 7.54 -24.76 12.60
N TYR A 161 7.60 -25.73 13.51
CA TYR A 161 6.73 -26.90 13.40
C TYR A 161 5.32 -26.59 13.92
N THR A 162 4.30 -26.93 13.13
CA THR A 162 2.92 -26.86 13.58
C THR A 162 2.56 -28.08 14.44
N PRO A 163 1.75 -27.91 15.50
CA PRO A 163 1.44 -29.00 16.40
C PRO A 163 0.79 -30.20 15.71
N SER A 164 1.27 -31.39 16.05
CA SER A 164 0.62 -32.66 15.71
C SER A 164 0.76 -33.63 16.86
N ARG A 165 -0.23 -34.49 17.07
CA ARG A 165 -0.22 -35.48 18.17
C ARG A 165 -0.84 -36.81 17.75
N LYS A 166 -0.53 -37.88 18.48
CA LYS A 166 -1.18 -39.19 18.32
C LYS A 166 -2.21 -39.38 19.43
N VAL A 167 -3.47 -39.60 19.06
CA VAL A 167 -4.59 -39.88 19.97
C VAL A 167 -5.15 -41.25 19.62
N LYS A 168 -5.10 -42.21 20.55
CA LYS A 168 -5.55 -43.60 20.32
C LYS A 168 -4.90 -44.25 19.07
N GLY A 169 -3.61 -44.03 18.86
CA GLY A 169 -2.88 -44.53 17.69
C GLY A 169 -3.16 -43.81 16.36
N LYS A 170 -4.18 -42.92 16.30
CA LYS A 170 -4.49 -42.09 15.13
C LYS A 170 -3.78 -40.74 15.23
N ARG A 171 -3.20 -40.28 14.13
CA ARG A 171 -2.57 -38.95 14.07
C ARG A 171 -3.66 -37.88 13.95
N VAL A 172 -3.55 -36.85 14.78
CA VAL A 172 -4.35 -35.62 14.73
C VAL A 172 -3.38 -34.49 14.40
N VAL A 173 -3.57 -33.87 13.23
CA VAL A 173 -2.75 -32.76 12.73
C VAL A 173 -3.60 -31.50 12.80
N CYS A 174 -3.05 -30.43 13.39
CA CYS A 174 -3.68 -29.13 13.30
C CYS A 174 -3.50 -28.59 11.89
N TYR A 175 -4.53 -27.93 11.34
CA TYR A 175 -4.43 -27.26 10.04
C TYR A 175 -3.31 -26.22 10.03
N ASP A 176 -2.28 -26.49 9.25
CA ASP A 176 -1.08 -25.66 9.05
C ASP A 176 -1.48 -24.28 8.52
N ASP A 177 -2.43 -24.26 7.58
CA ASP A 177 -2.94 -23.09 6.88
C ASP A 177 -3.36 -21.95 7.81
N ARG A 178 -4.00 -22.29 8.94
CA ARG A 178 -4.42 -21.29 9.94
C ARG A 178 -3.24 -20.59 10.58
N TYR A 179 -2.14 -21.30 10.86
CA TYR A 179 -0.93 -20.68 11.40
C TYR A 179 -0.27 -19.78 10.37
N ILE A 180 -0.20 -20.25 9.12
CA ILE A 180 0.38 -19.51 7.99
C ILE A 180 -0.37 -18.18 7.79
N VAL A 181 -1.68 -18.25 7.58
CA VAL A 181 -2.50 -17.05 7.31
C VAL A 181 -2.51 -16.13 8.52
N LYS A 182 -2.67 -16.64 9.74
CA LYS A 182 -2.71 -15.82 10.95
C LYS A 182 -1.41 -15.07 11.19
N VAL A 183 -0.25 -15.74 11.09
CA VAL A 183 1.05 -15.09 11.32
C VAL A 183 1.38 -14.08 10.23
N ALA A 184 1.02 -14.38 8.97
CA ALA A 184 1.17 -13.42 7.88
C ALA A 184 0.27 -12.20 8.08
N TYR A 185 -0.99 -12.40 8.45
CA TYR A 185 -1.97 -11.35 8.68
C TYR A 185 -1.57 -10.42 9.84
N GLU A 186 -1.22 -10.98 11.00
CA GLU A 186 -0.84 -10.22 12.21
C GLU A 186 0.40 -9.34 12.00
N ARG A 187 1.26 -9.69 11.05
CA ARG A 187 2.52 -8.98 10.75
C ARG A 187 2.47 -8.19 9.44
N ASP A 188 1.32 -8.10 8.78
CA ASP A 188 1.16 -7.51 7.43
C ASP A 188 2.21 -8.02 6.42
N GLY A 189 2.44 -9.34 6.48
CA GLY A 189 3.40 -10.05 5.66
C GLY A 189 2.85 -10.54 4.31
N VAL A 190 3.64 -11.36 3.64
CA VAL A 190 3.32 -12.06 2.40
C VAL A 190 3.26 -13.56 2.65
N ILE A 191 2.26 -14.23 2.09
CA ILE A 191 2.14 -15.69 2.11
C ILE A 191 2.74 -16.24 0.82
N VAL A 192 3.65 -17.21 0.93
CA VAL A 192 4.22 -17.92 -0.23
C VAL A 192 3.60 -19.30 -0.31
N SER A 193 2.65 -19.47 -1.23
CA SER A 193 1.96 -20.73 -1.48
C SER A 193 1.26 -20.70 -2.84
N ASN A 194 1.02 -21.88 -3.42
CA ASN A 194 0.13 -22.07 -4.55
C ASN A 194 -1.28 -22.52 -4.12
N ASP A 195 -1.53 -22.69 -2.81
CA ASP A 195 -2.87 -22.87 -2.28
C ASP A 195 -3.60 -21.53 -2.15
N HIS A 196 -4.90 -21.53 -2.42
CA HIS A 196 -5.76 -20.37 -2.25
C HIS A 196 -6.45 -20.33 -0.88
N TYR A 197 -6.38 -21.37 -0.04
CA TYR A 197 -6.97 -21.39 1.31
C TYR A 197 -8.48 -21.05 1.31
N ARG A 198 -9.24 -21.62 0.36
CA ARG A 198 -10.65 -21.24 0.11
C ARG A 198 -11.55 -21.41 1.32
N ASP A 199 -11.29 -22.41 2.14
CA ASP A 199 -11.97 -22.66 3.42
C ASP A 199 -11.76 -21.47 4.38
N LEU A 200 -10.52 -21.03 4.58
CA LEU A 200 -10.19 -19.90 5.45
C LEU A 200 -10.74 -18.57 4.93
N GLN A 201 -10.78 -18.39 3.60
CA GLN A 201 -11.43 -17.22 2.99
C GLN A 201 -12.94 -17.18 3.28
N ASN A 202 -13.60 -18.33 3.33
CA ASN A 202 -15.04 -18.41 3.63
C ASN A 202 -15.33 -18.22 5.13
N GLU A 203 -14.37 -18.55 6.00
CA GLU A 203 -14.50 -18.37 7.45
C GLU A 203 -14.39 -16.90 7.89
N ASN A 204 -13.45 -16.14 7.30
CA ASN A 204 -13.21 -14.76 7.70
C ASN A 204 -13.03 -13.84 6.47
N PRO A 205 -13.91 -12.82 6.27
CA PRO A 205 -13.79 -11.90 5.14
C PRO A 205 -12.52 -11.04 5.16
N GLU A 206 -11.93 -10.76 6.33
CA GLU A 206 -10.66 -10.05 6.43
C GLU A 206 -9.51 -10.91 5.92
N TRP A 207 -9.52 -12.21 6.22
CA TRP A 207 -8.56 -13.16 5.69
C TRP A 207 -8.72 -13.35 4.20
N LYS A 208 -9.96 -13.38 3.69
CA LYS A 208 -10.21 -13.38 2.26
C LYS A 208 -9.51 -12.21 1.56
N TRP A 209 -9.79 -11.00 2.01
CA TRP A 209 -9.16 -9.80 1.44
C TRP A 209 -7.63 -9.86 1.56
N PHE A 210 -7.11 -10.29 2.71
CA PHE A 210 -5.68 -10.41 2.92
C PHE A 210 -5.02 -11.41 1.96
N ILE A 211 -5.56 -12.62 1.83
CA ILE A 211 -5.05 -13.66 0.94
C ILE A 211 -5.08 -13.18 -0.51
N GLU A 212 -6.18 -12.56 -0.95
CA GLU A 212 -6.29 -11.98 -2.30
C GLU A 212 -5.21 -10.92 -2.59
N GLN A 213 -4.73 -10.21 -1.56
CA GLN A 213 -3.77 -9.12 -1.71
C GLN A 213 -2.32 -9.48 -1.34
N ARG A 214 -2.08 -10.64 -0.72
CA ARG A 214 -0.79 -11.01 -0.11
C ARG A 214 -0.33 -12.43 -0.43
N LEU A 215 -1.04 -13.18 -1.25
CA LEU A 215 -0.61 -14.48 -1.76
C LEU A 215 0.40 -14.31 -2.90
N LEU A 216 1.61 -14.83 -2.71
CA LEU A 216 2.65 -14.96 -3.72
C LEU A 216 2.74 -16.40 -4.19
N MET A 217 2.22 -16.62 -5.39
CA MET A 217 2.37 -17.90 -6.09
C MET A 217 3.79 -18.04 -6.66
N TYR A 218 4.14 -19.26 -7.07
CA TYR A 218 5.46 -19.56 -7.61
C TYR A 218 5.42 -20.78 -8.54
N SER A 219 6.47 -20.95 -9.31
CA SER A 219 6.75 -22.17 -10.06
C SER A 219 8.17 -22.66 -9.76
N PHE A 220 8.36 -23.98 -9.85
CA PHE A 220 9.69 -24.56 -9.88
C PHE A 220 10.03 -24.96 -11.31
N VAL A 221 11.19 -24.52 -11.79
CA VAL A 221 11.79 -25.01 -13.04
C VAL A 221 13.07 -25.72 -12.66
N SER A 222 12.99 -27.05 -12.53
CA SER A 222 14.05 -27.84 -11.87
C SER A 222 14.33 -27.26 -10.47
N ASN A 223 15.59 -26.96 -10.15
CA ASN A 223 16.00 -26.42 -8.84
C ASN A 223 15.94 -24.89 -8.77
N ARG A 224 15.09 -24.24 -9.57
CA ARG A 224 14.93 -22.78 -9.57
C ARG A 224 13.55 -22.39 -9.07
N PHE A 225 13.52 -21.69 -7.94
CA PHE A 225 12.32 -21.04 -7.42
C PHE A 225 12.01 -19.78 -8.23
N MET A 226 10.84 -19.73 -8.86
CA MET A 226 10.44 -18.67 -9.80
C MET A 226 9.07 -18.10 -9.43
N PRO A 227 9.02 -17.08 -8.54
CA PRO A 227 7.82 -16.28 -8.35
C PRO A 227 7.56 -15.38 -9.58
N PRO A 228 6.30 -15.00 -9.86
CA PRO A 228 5.97 -14.08 -10.94
C PRO A 228 6.42 -12.64 -10.63
N ASP A 229 6.83 -11.91 -11.67
CA ASP A 229 7.19 -10.48 -11.55
C ASP A 229 5.96 -9.58 -11.30
N ASP A 230 4.76 -10.08 -11.61
CA ASP A 230 3.45 -9.43 -11.45
C ASP A 230 2.50 -10.30 -10.58
N PRO A 231 2.70 -10.37 -9.25
CA PRO A 231 1.94 -11.28 -8.37
C PRO A 231 0.42 -11.11 -8.41
N LEU A 232 -0.08 -9.90 -8.68
CA LEU A 232 -1.51 -9.59 -8.81
C LEU A 232 -1.91 -9.26 -10.25
N GLY A 233 -1.13 -9.73 -11.23
CA GLY A 233 -1.33 -9.51 -12.66
C GLY A 233 -0.93 -8.11 -13.14
N ARG A 234 -1.22 -7.84 -14.42
CA ARG A 234 -0.78 -6.64 -15.17
C ARG A 234 -1.07 -5.29 -14.49
N HIS A 235 -2.17 -5.20 -13.76
CA HIS A 235 -2.60 -3.96 -13.08
C HIS A 235 -2.17 -3.92 -11.60
N GLY A 236 -1.50 -4.97 -11.12
CA GLY A 236 -0.96 -5.08 -9.79
C GLY A 236 0.40 -4.41 -9.61
N PRO A 237 0.94 -4.45 -8.38
CA PRO A 237 2.30 -4.00 -8.11
C PRO A 237 3.33 -4.94 -8.74
N THR A 238 4.53 -4.41 -8.98
CA THR A 238 5.71 -5.24 -9.29
C THR A 238 6.07 -6.10 -8.09
N LEU A 239 6.76 -7.22 -8.31
CA LEU A 239 7.24 -8.12 -7.25
C LEU A 239 8.02 -7.38 -6.15
N SER A 240 8.91 -6.45 -6.52
CA SER A 240 9.66 -5.66 -5.53
C SER A 240 8.76 -4.79 -4.66
N ASN A 241 7.70 -4.19 -5.23
CA ASN A 241 6.74 -3.39 -4.47
C ASN A 241 5.80 -4.26 -3.64
N PHE A 242 5.43 -5.42 -4.17
CA PHE A 242 4.62 -6.40 -3.46
C PHE A 242 5.34 -6.91 -2.19
N LEU A 243 6.65 -7.11 -2.26
CA LEU A 243 7.50 -7.55 -1.14
C LEU A 243 7.92 -6.41 -0.20
N SER A 244 7.60 -5.16 -0.51
CA SER A 244 7.97 -3.99 0.30
C SER A 244 6.78 -3.44 1.09
N LYS A 245 7.03 -2.96 2.32
CA LYS A 245 6.03 -2.24 3.12
C LYS A 245 5.73 -0.87 2.51
N LYS A 246 6.75 -0.20 1.98
CA LYS A 246 6.63 1.11 1.31
C LYS A 246 6.78 0.91 -0.20
N PRO A 247 5.80 1.29 -1.03
CA PRO A 247 5.93 1.15 -2.46
C PRO A 247 7.10 1.99 -2.93
N VAL A 248 8.11 1.35 -3.52
CA VAL A 248 9.17 2.03 -4.23
C VAL A 248 8.53 2.51 -5.52
N LEU A 249 8.24 3.82 -5.58
CA LEU A 249 7.81 4.41 -6.83
C LEU A 249 8.89 4.07 -7.87
N PRO A 250 8.52 3.59 -9.07
CA PRO A 250 9.50 3.37 -10.10
C PRO A 250 10.30 4.66 -10.21
N GLU A 251 11.61 4.57 -9.99
CA GLU A 251 12.48 5.69 -10.30
C GLU A 251 12.07 6.14 -11.70
N LYS A 252 11.65 7.40 -11.83
CA LYS A 252 11.45 7.98 -13.14
C LYS A 252 12.83 8.01 -13.78
N LYS A 253 13.25 6.89 -14.36
CA LYS A 253 14.34 6.82 -15.32
C LYS A 253 13.81 7.58 -16.51
N TRP A 254 13.92 8.90 -16.43
CA TRP A 254 13.52 9.78 -17.51
C TRP A 254 14.39 9.36 -18.69
N GLN A 255 13.82 8.60 -19.62
CA GLN A 255 14.57 8.14 -20.77
C GLN A 255 14.99 9.38 -21.56
N PRO A 256 16.28 9.50 -21.94
CA PRO A 256 16.74 10.62 -22.75
C PRO A 256 15.95 10.65 -24.04
N CYS A 257 15.52 11.84 -24.45
CA CYS A 257 14.79 12.00 -25.70
C CYS A 257 15.63 11.47 -26.87
N PRO A 258 15.08 10.60 -27.73
CA PRO A 258 15.81 10.07 -28.89
C PRO A 258 16.27 11.18 -29.87
N TYR A 259 15.61 12.34 -29.83
CA TYR A 259 15.96 13.50 -30.65
C TYR A 259 16.94 14.47 -29.97
N GLY A 260 17.19 14.33 -28.67
CA GLY A 260 18.13 15.16 -27.91
C GLY A 260 17.96 16.67 -28.18
N LYS A 261 19.04 17.33 -28.64
CA LYS A 261 19.03 18.77 -29.00
C LYS A 261 18.13 19.11 -30.20
N LYS A 262 17.81 18.13 -31.05
CA LYS A 262 16.94 18.29 -32.25
C LYS A 262 15.45 18.10 -31.93
N CYS A 263 15.08 17.94 -30.67
CA CYS A 263 13.70 17.73 -30.26
C CYS A 263 12.86 19.01 -30.43
N THR A 264 11.96 18.99 -31.41
CA THR A 264 11.03 20.08 -31.73
C THR A 264 9.88 20.22 -30.75
N TYR A 265 9.63 19.21 -29.91
CA TYR A 265 8.52 19.20 -28.94
C TYR A 265 8.73 20.15 -27.74
N GLY A 266 9.92 20.77 -27.62
CA GLY A 266 10.20 21.77 -26.58
C GLY A 266 9.85 21.29 -25.17
N SER A 267 9.40 22.20 -24.30
CA SER A 267 8.98 21.91 -22.91
C SER A 267 7.79 20.93 -22.78
N LYS A 268 7.16 20.55 -23.89
CA LYS A 268 6.08 19.54 -23.93
C LYS A 268 6.59 18.13 -24.24
N CYS A 269 7.89 17.94 -24.42
CA CYS A 269 8.45 16.62 -24.65
C CYS A 269 8.31 15.74 -23.39
N LYS A 270 7.77 14.53 -23.55
CA LYS A 270 7.60 13.53 -22.47
C LYS A 270 8.93 12.92 -22.00
N PHE A 271 10.00 13.08 -22.79
CA PHE A 271 11.31 12.47 -22.54
C PHE A 271 12.30 13.47 -21.91
N TYR A 272 13.32 12.94 -21.23
CA TYR A 272 14.32 13.73 -20.53
C TYR A 272 15.20 14.54 -21.48
N HIS A 273 15.51 15.78 -21.10
CA HIS A 273 16.52 16.61 -21.76
C HIS A 273 17.45 17.19 -20.69
N PRO A 274 18.68 16.64 -20.51
CA PRO A 274 19.62 17.12 -19.49
C PRO A 274 19.99 18.60 -19.69
N GLU A 275 19.94 19.10 -20.92
CA GLU A 275 20.31 20.49 -21.25
C GLU A 275 19.25 21.53 -20.85
N ARG A 276 18.10 21.12 -20.32
CA ARG A 276 16.98 22.02 -19.97
C ARG A 276 16.81 22.25 -18.46
N GLN A 277 17.71 21.73 -17.62
CA GLN A 277 17.55 21.79 -16.16
C GLN A 277 17.75 23.19 -15.55
N HIS A 278 18.13 24.22 -16.31
CA HIS A 278 18.41 25.57 -15.78
C HIS A 278 17.62 26.73 -16.42
N GLU A 279 16.81 26.50 -17.46
CA GLU A 279 15.93 27.55 -17.98
C GLU A 279 14.54 27.38 -17.37
N ALA A 280 14.14 28.35 -16.57
CA ALA A 280 12.83 28.43 -15.95
C ALA A 280 11.74 28.09 -16.98
N GLN A 281 11.04 26.98 -16.74
CA GLN A 281 10.00 26.45 -17.61
C GLN A 281 8.75 27.36 -17.58
N LEU A 282 8.82 28.51 -18.23
CA LEU A 282 7.61 29.24 -18.60
C LEU A 282 7.18 28.74 -19.98
N SER A 283 5.93 28.29 -20.08
CA SER A 283 5.37 28.04 -21.41
C SER A 283 5.32 29.37 -22.17
N VAL A 284 5.41 29.34 -23.50
CA VAL A 284 5.26 30.56 -24.33
C VAL A 284 3.98 31.33 -23.98
N ALA A 285 2.91 30.62 -23.58
CA ALA A 285 1.67 31.23 -23.11
C ALA A 285 1.82 31.92 -21.74
N ASP A 286 2.60 31.37 -20.82
CA ASP A 286 2.91 32.00 -19.52
C ASP A 286 3.85 33.19 -19.69
N GLU A 287 4.80 33.11 -20.61
CA GLU A 287 5.71 34.21 -20.94
C GLU A 287 4.95 35.39 -21.59
N LEU A 288 4.02 35.10 -22.52
CA LEU A 288 3.11 36.09 -23.08
C LEU A 288 2.21 36.71 -22.00
N ARG A 289 1.64 35.91 -21.10
CA ARG A 289 0.83 36.41 -19.97
C ARG A 289 1.64 37.28 -19.00
N ALA A 290 2.89 36.93 -18.73
CA ALA A 290 3.79 37.72 -17.90
C ALA A 290 4.10 39.07 -18.56
N LYS A 291 4.45 39.08 -19.85
CA LYS A 291 4.67 40.32 -20.63
C LYS A 291 3.43 41.21 -20.69
N THR A 292 2.23 40.64 -20.82
CA THR A 292 0.98 41.42 -20.80
C THR A 292 0.67 41.97 -19.40
N LYS A 293 1.00 41.25 -18.32
CA LYS A 293 0.86 41.75 -16.94
C LYS A 293 1.80 42.92 -16.64
N ASP A 294 3.05 42.86 -17.12
CA ASP A 294 4.02 43.95 -16.93
C ASP A 294 3.61 45.23 -17.68
N LEU A 295 3.07 45.09 -18.89
CA LEU A 295 2.54 46.23 -19.67
C LEU A 295 1.31 46.89 -19.00
N LEU A 296 0.47 46.09 -18.33
CA LEU A 296 -0.69 46.59 -17.58
C LEU A 296 -0.31 47.22 -16.23
N ALA A 297 0.80 46.80 -15.64
CA ALA A 297 1.33 47.39 -14.41
C ALA A 297 1.94 48.79 -14.67
N LEU A 298 2.59 48.98 -15.82
CA LEU A 298 3.19 50.26 -16.20
C LEU A 298 2.14 51.35 -16.55
N GLY A 299 0.93 50.96 -16.95
CA GLY A 299 -0.17 51.87 -17.30
C GLY A 299 -1.00 52.39 -16.12
N LYS A 300 -0.73 51.98 -14.87
CA LYS A 300 -1.47 52.41 -13.67
C LYS A 300 -0.76 53.48 -12.82
N GLY A 301 0.39 53.99 -13.27
CA GLY A 301 1.20 54.97 -12.55
C GLY A 301 0.84 56.46 -12.76
N GLU A 302 -0.01 56.80 -13.73
CA GLU A 302 -0.29 58.20 -14.07
C GLU A 302 -1.76 58.57 -13.86
N ARG A 303 -2.17 58.76 -12.61
CA ARG A 303 -3.26 59.68 -12.26
C ARG A 303 -3.22 59.94 -10.76
N CYS A 304 -2.66 61.08 -10.38
CA CYS A 304 -3.13 61.96 -9.31
C CYS A 304 -2.04 63.00 -8.98
N HIS A 305 -2.02 64.12 -9.68
CA HIS A 305 -1.60 65.42 -9.13
C HIS A 305 -2.19 66.51 -10.03
N TYR A 306 -3.17 67.25 -9.51
CA TYR A 306 -3.42 68.70 -9.70
C TYR A 306 -4.84 69.01 -9.24
N ALA A 307 -4.98 69.54 -8.03
CA ALA A 307 -5.94 70.58 -7.70
C ALA A 307 -5.48 71.20 -6.36
N ALA A 308 -4.91 72.40 -6.46
CA ALA A 308 -4.83 73.36 -5.38
C ALA A 308 -6.21 73.98 -5.14
#